data_AF-X1TI21-F1
#
_entry.id   AF-X1TI21-F1
#
_cell.length_a   1.000
_cell.length_b   1.000
_cell.length_c   1.000
_cell.angle_alpha   90.00
_cell.angle_beta   90.00
_cell.angle_gamma   90.00
#
_symmetry.space_group_name_H-M   'P 1'
#
loop_
_entity.id
_entity.type
_entity.pdbx_description
1 polymer ?
#
loop_
_entity_poly.entity_id
_entity_poly.type
_entity_poly.pdbx_seq_one_letter_code
_entity_poly.pdbx_strand_id
1 'polypeptide(L)' 'SGLFFFGVESGRARALFVNNEADKVLWEGESRDPEELIRYIVDTMPWLTAQHMRYLGGEAAKLTRALTEGVPYEQG' A
#
# COMPACT_ATOMS: atom_id res chain seq x y z
N SER A 1 7.07 -14.85 0.05
CA SER A 1 6.32 -14.07 1.06
C SER A 1 7.11 -12.81 1.37
N GLY A 2 6.42 -11.75 1.76
CA GLY A 2 7.02 -10.46 2.09
C GLY A 2 6.01 -9.60 2.85
N LEU A 3 6.41 -8.41 3.24
CA LEU A 3 5.62 -7.48 4.04
C LEU A 3 5.32 -6.22 3.24
N PHE A 4 4.09 -5.71 3.37
CA PHE A 4 3.74 -4.41 2.84
C PHE A 4 3.90 -3.33 3.92
N PHE A 5 4.48 -2.21 3.52
CA PHE A 5 4.48 -0.97 4.28
C PHE A 5 3.86 0.12 3.43
N PHE A 6 2.98 0.90 4.03
CA PHE A 6 2.31 2.01 3.37
C PHE A 6 2.61 3.30 4.10
N GLY A 7 2.42 4.41 3.41
CA GLY A 7 2.58 5.73 3.98
C GLY A 7 1.93 6.79 3.13
N VAL A 8 1.81 7.99 3.70
CA VAL A 8 1.46 9.20 2.97
C VAL A 8 2.65 10.14 3.01
N GLU A 9 3.14 10.51 1.84
CA GLU A 9 4.29 11.40 1.68
C GLU A 9 3.99 12.42 0.58
N SER A 10 4.15 13.71 0.87
CA SER A 10 3.96 14.79 -0.11
C SER A 10 2.63 14.73 -0.89
N GLY A 11 1.54 14.34 -0.22
CA GLY A 11 0.21 14.22 -0.83
C GLY A 11 0.06 13.01 -1.76
N ARG A 12 0.91 11.99 -1.61
CA ARG A 12 0.85 10.72 -2.34
C ARG A 12 0.78 9.57 -1.35
N ALA A 13 0.02 8.54 -1.69
CA ALA A 13 0.13 7.24 -1.06
C ALA A 13 1.39 6.56 -1.60
N ARG A 14 2.17 5.96 -0.71
CA ARG A 14 3.38 5.20 -1.00
C ARG A 14 3.20 3.78 -0.48
N ALA A 15 3.73 2.81 -1.21
CA ALA A 15 3.72 1.40 -0.85
C ALA A 15 5.11 0.80 -1.09
N LEU A 16 5.60 0.05 -0.12
CA LEU A 16 6.81 -0.74 -0.18
C LEU A 16 6.44 -2.20 0.04
N PHE A 17 6.98 -3.09 -0.79
CA PHE A 17 6.97 -4.52 -0.55
C PHE A 17 8.40 -4.94 -0.22
N VAL A 18 8.61 -5.44 0.99
CA VAL A 18 9.93 -5.85 1.49
C VAL A 18 9.96 -7.36 1.76
N ASN A 19 11.16 -7.93 1.85
CA ASN A 19 11.31 -9.31 2.30
C ASN A 19 10.91 -9.48 3.79
N ASN A 20 10.81 -10.72 4.25
CA ASN A 20 10.33 -11.01 5.62
C ASN A 20 11.31 -10.51 6.70
N GLU A 21 12.58 -10.37 6.35
CA GLU A 21 13.63 -9.82 7.21
C GLU A 21 13.56 -8.28 7.31
N ALA A 22 12.72 -7.64 6.49
CA ALA A 22 12.54 -6.19 6.41
C ALA A 22 13.84 -5.41 6.14
N ASP A 23 14.83 -6.04 5.49
CA ASP A 23 16.13 -5.44 5.17
C ASP A 23 16.30 -5.15 3.67
N LYS A 24 15.37 -5.64 2.82
CA LYS A 24 15.42 -5.46 1.38
C LYS A 24 14.07 -5.06 0.81
N VAL A 25 14.05 -3.93 0.10
CA VAL A 25 12.91 -3.52 -0.76
C VAL A 25 12.90 -4.39 -2.02
N LEU A 26 11.79 -5.10 -2.22
CA LEU A 26 11.54 -5.94 -3.40
C LEU A 26 10.74 -5.20 -4.46
N TRP A 27 9.88 -4.27 -4.04
CA TRP A 27 9.10 -3.40 -4.92
C TRP A 27 8.70 -2.12 -4.18
N GLU A 28 8.53 -1.04 -4.93
CA GLU A 28 8.07 0.25 -4.44
C GLU A 28 7.17 0.91 -5.48
N GLY A 29 6.13 1.62 -5.02
CA GLY A 29 5.31 2.47 -5.86
C GLY A 29 4.62 3.58 -5.07
N GLU A 30 4.21 4.62 -5.78
CA GLU A 30 3.46 5.73 -5.22
C GLU A 30 2.37 6.20 -6.19
N SER A 31 1.29 6.76 -5.66
CA SER A 31 0.23 7.39 -6.45
C SER A 31 -0.45 8.51 -5.66
N ARG A 32 -1.03 9.46 -6.39
CA ARG A 32 -1.99 10.42 -5.80
C ARG A 32 -3.37 9.80 -5.56
N ASP A 33 -3.65 8.70 -6.24
CA ASP A 33 -4.87 7.92 -6.09
C ASP A 33 -4.53 6.57 -5.43
N PRO A 34 -4.89 6.37 -4.15
CA PRO A 34 -4.65 5.12 -3.45
C PRO A 34 -5.35 3.92 -4.09
N GLU A 35 -6.52 4.09 -4.71
CA GLU A 35 -7.21 2.98 -5.38
C GLU A 35 -6.43 2.52 -6.61
N GLU A 36 -5.86 3.46 -7.38
CA GLU A 36 -4.96 3.12 -8.49
C GLU A 36 -3.69 2.42 -8.02
N LEU A 37 -3.08 2.87 -6.92
CA LEU A 37 -1.89 2.22 -6.35
C LEU A 37 -2.18 0.77 -5.96
N ILE A 38 -3.29 0.53 -5.28
CA ILE A 38 -3.67 -0.81 -4.84
C ILE A 38 -4.03 -1.70 -6.02
N ARG A 39 -4.77 -1.18 -7.02
CA ARG A 39 -5.04 -1.91 -8.26
C ARG A 39 -3.74 -2.31 -8.97
N TYR A 40 -2.79 -1.39 -9.07
CA TYR A 40 -1.49 -1.68 -9.67
C TYR A 40 -0.71 -2.77 -8.92
N ILE A 41 -0.74 -2.77 -7.58
CA ILE A 41 -0.12 -3.82 -6.76
C ILE A 41 -0.76 -5.18 -7.07
N VAL A 42 -2.09 -5.26 -7.11
CA VAL A 42 -2.82 -6.50 -7.41
C VAL A 42 -2.51 -7.00 -8.83
N ASP A 43 -2.49 -6.10 -9.81
CA ASP A 43 -2.19 -6.43 -11.21
C ASP A 43 -0.74 -6.92 -11.39
N THR A 44 0.20 -6.34 -10.63
CA THR A 44 1.65 -6.63 -10.76
C THR A 44 2.08 -7.86 -9.94
N MET A 45 1.33 -8.22 -8.91
CA MET A 45 1.66 -9.32 -7.99
C MET A 45 0.56 -10.41 -7.99
N PRO A 46 0.44 -11.22 -9.07
CA PRO A 46 -0.65 -12.18 -9.23
C PRO A 46 -0.63 -13.34 -8.22
N TRP A 47 0.46 -13.48 -7.44
CA TRP A 47 0.60 -14.48 -6.38
C TRP A 47 0.04 -14.03 -5.02
N LEU A 48 -0.56 -12.83 -4.92
CA LEU A 48 -1.19 -12.36 -3.69
C LEU A 48 -2.39 -13.23 -3.30
N THR A 49 -2.42 -13.65 -2.04
CA THR A 49 -3.56 -14.41 -1.50
C THR A 49 -4.78 -13.51 -1.31
N ALA A 50 -5.98 -14.12 -1.19
CA ALA A 50 -7.20 -13.36 -0.86
C ALA A 50 -7.12 -12.57 0.45
N GLN A 51 -6.30 -13.02 1.41
CA GLN A 51 -6.04 -12.26 2.63
C GLN A 51 -5.25 -10.98 2.34
N HIS A 52 -4.21 -11.05 1.49
CA HIS A 52 -3.48 -9.86 1.07
C HIS A 52 -4.39 -8.89 0.34
N MET A 53 -5.24 -9.37 -0.58
CA MET A 53 -6.17 -8.48 -1.31
C MET A 53 -7.14 -7.74 -0.37
N ARG A 54 -7.69 -8.43 0.65
CA ARG A 54 -8.54 -7.77 1.65
C ARG A 54 -7.78 -6.73 2.47
N TYR A 55 -6.56 -7.06 2.89
CA TYR A 55 -5.69 -6.15 3.61
C TYR A 55 -5.40 -4.89 2.77
N LEU A 56 -4.99 -5.06 1.51
CA LEU A 56 -4.75 -3.98 0.56
C LEU A 56 -5.97 -3.06 0.37
N GLY A 57 -7.17 -3.63 0.28
CA GLY A 57 -8.40 -2.83 0.19
C GLY A 57 -8.67 -1.99 1.45
N GLY A 58 -8.38 -2.53 2.64
CA GLY A 58 -8.47 -1.78 3.89
C GLY A 58 -7.48 -0.62 3.95
N GLU A 59 -6.24 -0.86 3.49
CA GLU A 59 -5.21 0.17 3.42
C GLU A 59 -5.56 1.26 2.39
N ALA A 60 -6.17 0.89 1.26
CA ALA A 60 -6.68 1.85 0.26
C ALA A 60 -7.61 2.89 0.91
N ALA A 61 -8.60 2.42 1.68
CA ALA A 61 -9.59 3.29 2.32
C ALA A 61 -8.95 4.26 3.32
N LYS A 62 -7.97 3.79 4.10
CA LYS A 62 -7.24 4.62 5.07
C LYS A 62 -6.35 5.66 4.38
N LEU A 63 -5.64 5.25 3.32
CA LEU A 63 -4.81 6.15 2.53
C LEU A 63 -5.66 7.23 1.85
N THR A 64 -6.80 6.84 1.27
CA THR A 64 -7.76 7.79 0.67
C THR A 64 -8.21 8.79 1.72
N ARG A 65 -8.64 8.32 2.88
CA ARG A 65 -9.05 9.19 3.99
C ARG A 65 -7.95 10.15 4.42
N ALA A 66 -6.72 9.67 4.57
CA ALA A 66 -5.59 10.52 4.94
C ALA A 66 -5.29 11.62 3.91
N LEU A 67 -5.38 11.29 2.62
CA LEU A 67 -5.17 12.26 1.54
C LEU A 67 -6.33 13.26 1.38
N THR A 68 -7.57 12.83 1.57
CA THR A 68 -8.75 13.68 1.35
C THR A 68 -9.10 14.53 2.56
N GLU A 69 -9.03 13.96 3.76
CA GLU A 69 -9.40 14.63 5.01
C GLU A 69 -8.20 15.31 5.70
N GLY A 70 -6.97 15.06 5.22
CA GLY A 70 -5.75 15.58 5.84
C GLY A 70 -5.48 14.98 7.24
N VAL A 71 -6.03 13.80 7.52
CA VAL A 71 -5.80 13.09 8.78
C VAL A 71 -4.52 12.25 8.71
N PRO A 72 -3.84 12.00 9.84
CA PRO A 72 -2.71 11.08 9.87
C PRO A 72 -3.10 9.70 9.36
N TYR A 73 -2.26 9.13 8.49
CA TYR A 73 -2.39 7.75 8.06
C TYR A 73 -1.79 6.82 9.13
N GLU A 74 -2.55 5.79 9.52
CA GLU A 74 -2.12 4.74 10.45
C GLU A 74 -2.35 3.36 9.80
N GLN A 75 -1.25 2.63 9.55
CA GLN A 75 -1.31 1.25 9.05
C GLN A 75 -1.87 0.31 10.13
N GLY A 76 -2.71 -0.66 9.76
CA GLY A 76 -3.31 -1.59 10.75
C GLY A 76 -4.12 -2.74 10.19
#